data_AF-A0A9W9DUY9-F1
#
_entry.id   AF-A0A9W9DUY9-F1
#
_cell.length_a   1.000
_cell.length_b   1.000
_cell.length_c   1.000
_cell.angle_alpha   90.00
_cell.angle_beta   90.00
_cell.angle_gamma   90.00
#
_symmetry.space_group_name_H-M   'P 1'
#
loop_
_entity.id
_entity.type
_entity.pdbx_description
1 polymer ?
#
loop_
_entity_poly.entity_id
_entity_poly.type
_entity_poly.pdbx_seq_one_letter_code
_entity_poly.pdbx_strand_id
1 'polypeptide(L)'
;MGYSAGDEQKGAGLFKTRCAQCHTVGAGEPNKVGPNLHGIFGRKSGQAEGFSYTAANVNKGVTWDEETLFQYLENPKKYIPGTKMAFAGLKKEKDRSDLITYLKKSISWFIYVYTTDVDRIFALYHERSTTHHHYPTQ
;
A
#
# COMPACT_ATOMS: atom_id res chain seq x y z
N MET A 1 0.08 13.03 -20.28
CA MET A 1 1.47 12.87 -19.80
C MET A 1 1.51 11.68 -18.85
N GLY A 2 2.70 11.16 -18.52
CA GLY A 2 2.89 10.02 -17.59
C GLY A 2 2.90 10.45 -16.12
N TYR A 3 3.25 9.54 -15.23
CA TYR A 3 3.44 9.87 -13.82
C TYR A 3 4.62 10.83 -13.62
N SER A 4 4.47 11.69 -12.62
CA SER A 4 5.54 12.51 -12.05
C SER A 4 5.30 12.66 -10.55
N ALA A 5 6.36 12.80 -9.75
CA ALA A 5 6.23 12.97 -8.32
C ALA A 5 5.39 14.21 -7.98
N GLY A 6 4.38 14.01 -7.14
CA GLY A 6 3.40 15.01 -6.74
C GLY A 6 3.49 15.39 -5.27
N ASP A 7 2.43 16.03 -4.80
CA ASP A 7 2.27 16.48 -3.41
C ASP A 7 1.66 15.36 -2.56
N GLU A 8 2.47 14.82 -1.66
CA GLU A 8 2.08 13.74 -0.75
C GLU A 8 0.90 14.11 0.15
N GLN A 9 0.85 15.36 0.66
CA GLN A 9 -0.18 15.79 1.61
C GLN A 9 -1.53 15.89 0.91
N LYS A 10 -1.54 16.40 -0.33
CA LYS A 10 -2.73 16.36 -1.20
C LYS A 10 -3.12 14.93 -1.54
N GLY A 11 -2.15 14.08 -1.84
CA GLY A 11 -2.35 12.64 -2.05
C GLY A 11 -3.03 11.94 -0.87
N ALA A 12 -2.61 12.24 0.36
CA ALA A 12 -3.21 11.71 1.58
C ALA A 12 -4.68 12.15 1.71
N GLY A 13 -4.98 13.42 1.42
CA GLY A 13 -6.35 13.95 1.41
C GLY A 13 -7.23 13.27 0.35
N LEU A 14 -6.68 13.02 -0.84
CA LEU A 14 -7.35 12.28 -1.90
C LEU A 14 -7.62 10.83 -1.48
N PHE A 15 -6.64 10.14 -0.89
CA PHE A 15 -6.83 8.78 -0.40
C PHE A 15 -7.95 8.73 0.64
N LYS A 16 -7.95 9.63 1.63
CA LYS A 16 -8.98 9.70 2.68
C LYS A 16 -10.39 9.86 2.10
N THR A 17 -10.55 10.71 1.09
CA THR A 17 -11.87 11.07 0.54
C THR A 17 -12.33 10.16 -0.60
N ARG A 18 -11.42 9.48 -1.30
CA ARG A 18 -11.73 8.71 -2.52
C ARG A 18 -11.45 7.22 -2.41
N CYS A 19 -10.64 6.78 -1.45
CA CYS A 19 -10.12 5.41 -1.41
C CYS A 19 -10.31 4.72 -0.05
N ALA A 20 -10.18 5.45 1.06
CA ALA A 20 -10.10 4.88 2.42
C ALA A 20 -11.38 4.17 2.89
N GLN A 21 -12.53 4.44 2.26
CA GLN A 21 -13.76 3.68 2.52
C GLN A 21 -13.62 2.21 2.10
N CYS A 22 -12.89 1.95 1.01
CA CYS A 22 -12.77 0.63 0.42
C CYS A 22 -11.39 0.00 0.64
N HIS A 23 -10.38 0.78 1.03
CA HIS A 23 -9.01 0.31 1.11
C HIS A 23 -8.31 0.69 2.42
N THR A 24 -7.29 -0.10 2.72
CA THR A 24 -6.28 0.05 3.78
C THR A 24 -4.90 0.04 3.13
N VAL A 25 -3.88 0.56 3.81
CA VAL A 25 -2.50 0.68 3.26
C VAL A 25 -1.43 0.18 4.21
N GLY A 26 -1.75 0.02 5.50
CA GLY A 26 -0.84 -0.51 6.50
C GLY A 26 -0.64 -2.02 6.34
N ALA A 27 0.56 -2.47 6.69
CA ALA A 27 0.87 -3.91 6.74
C ALA A 27 -0.04 -4.63 7.73
N GLY A 28 -0.63 -5.75 7.32
CA GLY A 28 -1.53 -6.55 8.16
C GLY A 28 -2.92 -5.95 8.41
N GLU A 29 -3.21 -4.75 7.91
CA GLU A 29 -4.56 -4.18 8.02
C GLU A 29 -5.58 -5.00 7.22
N PRO A 30 -6.86 -5.06 7.65
CA PRO A 30 -7.85 -5.90 7.00
C PRO A 30 -8.18 -5.43 5.58
N ASN A 31 -8.61 -6.38 4.75
CA ASN A 31 -9.39 -6.08 3.55
C ASN A 31 -10.72 -5.40 3.95
N LYS A 32 -11.22 -4.50 3.11
CA LYS A 32 -12.56 -3.89 3.25
C LYS A 32 -13.41 -4.32 2.06
N VAL A 33 -14.20 -3.39 1.49
CA VAL A 33 -14.89 -3.58 0.21
C VAL A 33 -13.88 -3.88 -0.92
N GLY A 34 -12.69 -3.29 -0.85
CA GLY A 34 -11.54 -3.60 -1.69
C GLY A 34 -10.39 -4.21 -0.89
N PRO A 35 -9.35 -4.71 -1.59
CA PRO A 35 -8.19 -5.31 -0.96
C PRO A 35 -7.35 -4.29 -0.19
N ASN A 36 -6.59 -4.77 0.78
CA ASN A 36 -5.45 -4.04 1.34
C ASN A 36 -4.42 -3.72 0.22
N LEU A 37 -3.92 -2.49 0.19
CA LEU A 37 -3.01 -1.98 -0.84
C LEU A 37 -1.53 -2.04 -0.43
N HIS A 38 -1.21 -2.49 0.78
CA HIS A 38 0.15 -2.75 1.21
C HIS A 38 0.85 -3.71 0.25
N GLY A 39 2.09 -3.40 -0.10
CA GLY A 39 2.89 -4.15 -1.06
C GLY A 39 2.33 -4.19 -2.49
N ILE A 40 1.49 -3.22 -2.89
CA ILE A 40 0.93 -3.21 -4.26
C ILE A 40 2.00 -2.95 -5.33
N PHE A 41 2.97 -2.07 -5.08
CA PHE A 41 4.03 -1.76 -6.05
C PHE A 41 4.90 -3.00 -6.29
N GLY A 42 5.05 -3.39 -7.56
CA GLY A 42 5.72 -4.61 -8.02
C GLY A 42 4.83 -5.87 -8.01
N ARG A 43 3.65 -5.85 -7.38
CA ARG A 43 2.73 -6.99 -7.36
C ARG A 43 1.84 -7.02 -8.60
N LYS A 44 1.50 -8.22 -9.09
CA LYS A 44 0.52 -8.35 -10.19
C LYS A 44 -0.91 -8.11 -9.69
N SER A 45 -1.77 -7.66 -10.60
CA SER A 45 -3.19 -7.46 -10.33
C SER A 45 -3.87 -8.76 -9.88
N GLY A 46 -4.80 -8.64 -8.93
CA GLY A 46 -5.57 -9.78 -8.44
C GLY A 46 -4.85 -10.71 -7.45
N GLN A 47 -3.77 -10.25 -6.80
CA GLN A 47 -2.93 -11.10 -5.94
C GLN A 47 -2.81 -10.67 -4.47
N ALA A 48 -3.62 -9.72 -3.98
CA ALA A 48 -3.61 -9.47 -2.52
C ALA A 48 -4.16 -10.69 -1.78
N GLU A 49 -3.47 -11.10 -0.72
CA GLU A 49 -3.83 -12.25 0.08
C GLU A 49 -5.20 -12.09 0.75
N GLY A 50 -5.96 -13.17 0.80
CA GLY A 50 -7.27 -13.20 1.46
C GLY A 50 -8.36 -12.34 0.82
N PHE A 51 -8.14 -11.75 -0.37
CA PHE A 51 -9.16 -10.99 -1.10
C PHE A 51 -9.67 -11.74 -2.33
N SER A 52 -10.99 -11.79 -2.51
CA SER A 52 -11.61 -12.41 -3.69
C SER A 52 -11.75 -11.40 -4.83
N TYR A 53 -11.00 -11.62 -5.91
CA TYR A 53 -11.02 -10.77 -7.09
C TYR A 53 -11.97 -11.25 -8.17
N THR A 54 -12.43 -10.32 -9.01
CA THR A 54 -13.04 -10.67 -10.30
C THR A 54 -12.01 -11.36 -11.20
N ALA A 55 -12.44 -12.32 -12.02
CA ALA A 55 -11.61 -12.93 -13.05
C ALA A 55 -10.93 -11.88 -13.96
N ALA A 56 -11.63 -10.78 -14.29
CA ALA A 56 -11.07 -9.69 -15.07
C ALA A 56 -9.80 -9.06 -14.45
N ASN A 57 -9.78 -8.86 -13.13
CA ASN A 57 -8.66 -8.25 -12.42
C ASN A 57 -7.46 -9.21 -12.34
N VAL A 58 -7.71 -10.50 -12.09
CA VAL A 58 -6.67 -11.55 -12.10
C VAL A 58 -6.07 -11.70 -13.50
N ASN A 59 -6.92 -11.87 -14.52
CA ASN A 59 -6.48 -12.13 -15.90
C ASN A 59 -5.82 -10.94 -16.58
N LYS A 60 -6.08 -9.70 -16.12
CA LYS A 60 -5.40 -8.51 -16.64
C LYS A 60 -3.88 -8.61 -16.46
N GLY A 61 -3.42 -9.28 -15.39
CA GLY A 61 -2.01 -9.62 -15.17
C GLY A 61 -1.05 -8.42 -15.13
N VAL A 62 -1.55 -7.22 -14.84
CA VAL A 62 -0.74 -5.98 -14.83
C VAL A 62 0.12 -5.97 -13.58
N THR A 63 1.42 -5.73 -13.74
CA THR A 63 2.31 -5.39 -12.62
C THR A 63 2.09 -3.94 -12.25
N TRP A 64 1.80 -3.68 -10.97
CA TRP A 64 1.57 -2.31 -10.52
C TRP A 64 2.87 -1.56 -10.27
N ASP A 65 3.03 -0.46 -10.98
CA ASP A 65 4.05 0.58 -10.80
C ASP A 65 3.35 1.94 -10.90
N GLU A 66 4.11 3.03 -10.87
CA GLU A 66 3.55 4.37 -10.91
C GLU A 66 2.81 4.64 -12.23
N GLU A 67 3.33 4.19 -13.36
CA GLU A 67 2.74 4.45 -14.68
C GLU A 67 1.44 3.66 -14.88
N THR A 68 1.44 2.37 -14.56
CA THR A 68 0.26 1.51 -14.66
C THR A 68 -0.83 1.94 -13.70
N LEU A 69 -0.48 2.36 -12.47
CA LEU A 69 -1.44 2.97 -11.56
C LEU A 69 -1.96 4.30 -12.08
N PHE A 70 -1.11 5.15 -12.68
CA PHE A 70 -1.51 6.42 -13.27
C PHE A 70 -2.54 6.22 -14.39
N GLN A 71 -2.34 5.24 -15.26
CA GLN A 71 -3.31 4.91 -16.31
C GLN A 71 -4.60 4.28 -15.73
N TYR A 72 -4.46 3.36 -14.77
CA TYR A 72 -5.61 2.70 -14.15
C TYR A 72 -6.53 3.67 -13.41
N LEU A 73 -5.95 4.59 -12.64
CA LEU A 73 -6.69 5.53 -11.81
C LEU A 73 -7.46 6.58 -12.61
N GLU A 74 -7.14 6.80 -13.89
CA GLU A 74 -7.94 7.68 -14.74
C GLU A 74 -9.35 7.13 -15.02
N ASN A 75 -9.45 5.82 -15.26
CA ASN A 75 -10.71 5.13 -15.50
C ASN A 75 -10.55 3.60 -15.27
N PRO A 76 -10.79 3.11 -14.04
CA PRO A 76 -10.61 1.71 -13.70
C PRO A 76 -11.40 0.74 -14.57
N LYS A 77 -12.66 1.08 -14.90
CA LYS A 77 -13.53 0.24 -15.73
C LYS A 77 -13.07 0.15 -17.17
N LYS A 78 -12.46 1.21 -17.70
CA LYS A 78 -11.86 1.20 -19.04
C LYS A 78 -10.55 0.41 -19.06
N TYR A 79 -9.72 0.55 -18.01
CA TYR A 79 -8.42 -0.11 -17.95
C TYR A 79 -8.55 -1.62 -17.67
N ILE A 80 -9.48 -2.01 -16.80
CA ILE A 80 -9.86 -3.40 -16.50
C ILE A 80 -11.37 -3.59 -16.69
N PRO A 81 -11.83 -3.85 -17.93
CA PRO A 81 -13.24 -4.17 -18.19
C PRO A 81 -13.69 -5.37 -17.36
N GLY A 82 -14.80 -5.23 -16.63
CA GLY A 82 -15.32 -6.27 -15.72
C GLY A 82 -14.80 -6.18 -14.28
N THR A 83 -14.00 -5.16 -13.92
CA THR A 83 -13.67 -4.88 -12.52
C THR A 83 -14.92 -4.52 -11.71
N LYS A 84 -14.98 -4.98 -10.44
CA LYS A 84 -16.02 -4.61 -9.46
C LYS A 84 -15.70 -3.33 -8.69
N MET A 85 -14.55 -2.69 -8.92
CA MET A 85 -14.21 -1.43 -8.27
C MET A 85 -15.17 -0.32 -8.73
N ALA A 86 -16.06 0.10 -7.84
CA ALA A 86 -17.03 1.18 -8.09
C ALA A 86 -16.38 2.56 -7.93
N PHE A 87 -15.44 2.88 -8.83
CA PHE A 87 -14.74 4.16 -8.85
C PHE A 87 -14.73 4.74 -10.27
N ALA A 88 -15.14 6.00 -10.40
CA ALA A 88 -15.22 6.69 -11.70
C ALA A 88 -13.84 7.08 -12.27
N GLY A 89 -12.82 7.12 -11.42
CA GLY A 89 -11.46 7.56 -11.74
C GLY A 89 -11.20 9.03 -11.39
N LEU A 90 -9.91 9.40 -11.43
CA LEU A 90 -9.39 10.75 -11.23
C LEU A 90 -8.97 11.31 -12.59
N LYS A 91 -9.71 12.29 -13.13
CA LYS A 91 -9.44 12.83 -14.47
C LYS A 91 -8.26 13.79 -14.53
N LYS A 92 -7.97 14.48 -13.42
CA LYS A 92 -6.84 15.39 -13.33
C LYS A 92 -5.56 14.59 -13.17
N GLU A 93 -4.61 14.78 -14.08
CA GLU A 93 -3.28 14.16 -14.01
C GLU A 93 -2.61 14.43 -12.66
N LYS A 94 -2.68 15.68 -12.18
CA LYS A 94 -2.11 16.08 -10.90
C LYS A 94 -2.67 15.28 -9.71
N ASP A 95 -3.98 15.04 -9.67
CA ASP A 95 -4.59 14.28 -8.56
C ASP A 95 -4.08 12.82 -8.55
N ARG A 96 -3.85 12.25 -9.73
CA ARG A 96 -3.27 10.90 -9.86
C ARG A 96 -1.82 10.88 -9.37
N SER A 97 -1.00 11.82 -9.82
CA SER A 97 0.39 11.97 -9.37
C SER A 97 0.50 12.15 -7.85
N ASP A 98 -0.32 13.04 -7.28
CA ASP A 98 -0.35 13.30 -5.84
C ASP A 98 -0.75 12.02 -5.06
N LEU A 99 -1.81 11.32 -5.49
CA LEU A 99 -2.26 10.07 -4.85
C LEU A 99 -1.22 8.95 -4.94
N ILE A 100 -0.60 8.74 -6.10
CA ILE A 100 0.42 7.70 -6.30
C ILE A 100 1.66 8.00 -5.45
N THR A 101 2.05 9.28 -5.35
CA THR A 101 3.16 9.71 -4.49
C THR A 101 2.89 9.37 -3.03
N TYR A 102 1.67 9.65 -2.55
CA TYR A 102 1.24 9.27 -1.20
C TYR A 102 1.26 7.75 -1.00
N LEU A 103 0.70 6.96 -1.94
CA LEU A 103 0.68 5.51 -1.83
C LEU A 103 2.11 4.93 -1.78
N LYS A 104 3.00 5.41 -2.66
CA LYS A 104 4.38 4.93 -2.73
C LYS A 104 5.10 5.18 -1.41
N LYS A 105 5.00 6.40 -0.86
CA LYS A 105 5.59 6.71 0.45
C LYS A 105 4.96 5.93 1.58
N SER A 106 3.63 5.91 1.65
CA SER A 106 2.88 5.22 2.72
C SER A 106 3.18 3.73 2.76
N ILE A 107 3.48 3.09 1.63
CA ILE A 107 3.75 1.65 1.55
C ILE A 107 5.26 1.36 1.64
N SER A 108 6.11 2.18 1.03
CA SER A 108 7.56 2.02 1.06
C SER A 108 8.15 2.31 2.44
N TRP A 109 7.58 3.23 3.20
CA TRP A 109 8.08 3.56 4.53
C TRP A 109 7.91 2.39 5.50
N PHE A 110 6.88 1.56 5.33
CA PHE A 110 6.72 0.35 6.14
C PHE A 110 7.78 -0.70 5.86
N ILE A 111 8.26 -0.86 4.62
CA ILE A 111 9.36 -1.78 4.36
C ILE A 111 10.59 -1.33 5.15
N TYR A 112 10.93 -0.04 5.09
CA TYR A 112 12.10 0.49 5.79
C TYR A 112 11.96 0.39 7.32
N VAL A 113 10.79 0.78 7.86
CA VAL A 113 10.55 0.76 9.30
C VAL A 113 10.44 -0.66 9.85
N TYR A 114 9.75 -1.59 9.18
CA TYR A 114 9.72 -3.00 9.60
C TYR A 114 11.08 -3.68 9.47
N THR A 115 11.88 -3.37 8.44
CA THR A 115 13.26 -3.89 8.35
C THR A 115 14.17 -3.31 9.43
N THR A 116 14.00 -2.05 9.83
CA THR A 116 14.77 -1.49 10.95
C THR A 116 14.22 -1.88 12.33
N ASP A 117 12.94 -2.28 12.42
CA ASP A 117 12.34 -2.76 13.66
C ASP A 117 12.72 -4.21 13.96
N VAL A 118 12.99 -5.08 12.97
CA VAL A 118 13.62 -6.37 13.29
C VAL A 118 15.03 -6.17 13.86
N ASP A 119 15.77 -5.19 13.37
CA ASP A 119 17.09 -4.84 13.91
C ASP A 119 16.99 -4.19 15.30
N ARG A 120 15.97 -3.36 15.57
CA ARG A 120 15.70 -2.80 16.91
C ARG A 120 15.13 -3.84 17.87
N ILE A 121 14.29 -4.77 17.43
CA ILE A 121 13.80 -5.89 18.24
C ILE A 121 14.97 -6.80 18.62
N PHE A 122 15.92 -7.07 17.70
CA PHE A 122 17.14 -7.80 18.03
C PHE A 122 18.04 -7.03 19.01
N ALA A 123 18.21 -5.72 18.82
CA ALA A 123 18.99 -4.89 19.74
C ALA A 123 18.39 -4.87 21.16
N LEU A 124 17.07 -4.74 21.29
CA LEU A 124 16.38 -4.77 22.59
C LEU A 124 16.38 -6.16 23.25
N TYR A 125 16.46 -7.25 22.46
CA TYR A 125 16.57 -8.61 23.00
C TYR A 125 18.00 -8.92 23.48
N HIS A 126 19.03 -8.39 22.82
CA HIS A 126 20.42 -8.62 23.21
C HIS A 126 20.82 -7.83 24.46
N GLU A 127 20.29 -6.62 24.63
CA GLU A 127 20.59 -5.76 25.78
C GLU A 127 19.90 -6.23 27.08
N ARG A 128 18.85 -7.06 26.98
CA ARG A 128 18.13 -7.64 28.13
C ARG A 128 18.75 -8.95 28.64
N SER A 129 19.73 -9.54 27.94
CA SER A 129 20.36 -10.81 28.37
C SER A 129 21.61 -10.65 29.24
N THR A 130 22.14 -9.44 29.38
CA THR A 130 23.41 -9.18 30.12
C THR A 130 23.24 -8.51 31.48
N THR A 131 22.00 -8.19 31.90
CA THR A 131 21.76 -7.61 33.22
C THR A 131 20.83 -8.49 34.06
N HIS A 132 21.40 -8.93 35.19
CA HIS A 132 20.82 -9.67 36.31
C HIS A 132 20.97 -11.19 36.28
N HIS A 133 21.87 -11.71 37.12
CA HIS A 133 21.51 -12.51 38.30
C HIS A 133 22.70 -12.48 39.30
N HIS A 134 22.61 -11.60 40.31
CA HIS A 134 23.37 -11.73 41.55
C HIS A 134 22.34 -11.60 42.68
N TYR A 135 21.96 -12.75 43.25
CA TYR A 135 21.15 -12.82 44.45
C TYR A 135 22.06 -12.64 45.68
N PRO A 136 21.74 -11.77 46.65
CA PRO A 136 22.44 -11.74 47.92
C PRO A 136 21.92 -12.86 48.83
N THR A 137 22.84 -13.60 49.43
CA THR A 137 22.61 -14.59 50.50
C THR A 137 22.38 -13.89 51.84
N GLN A 138 21.32 -14.27 52.56
CA GLN A 138 21.29 -14.38 54.02
C GLN A 138 20.87 -15.80 54.37
#